data_AF-A0A956NVI1-F1
#
_entry.id   AF-A0A956NVI1-F1
#
_cell.length_a   1.000
_cell.length_b   1.000
_cell.length_c   1.000
_cell.angle_alpha   90.00
_cell.angle_beta   90.00
_cell.angle_gamma   90.00
#
_symmetry.space_group_name_H-M   'P 1'
#
loop_
_entity.id
_entity.type
_entity.pdbx_description
1 polymer ?
#
loop_
_entity_poly.entity_id
_entity_poly.type
_entity_poly.pdbx_seq_one_letter_code
_entity_poly.pdbx_strand_id
1 'polypeptide(L)'
;VGPAAADELPLTSAAAIARARADSARYPYTAADIRFMTGMIGHHAQALVMARWAPTHGANPEVQRLAARIINAQRDEILLMRRWLADREQPVPPPEYVPMDMSGDHAMHAMMPGMLTEAQLAELDAARGARFDELFLRFMIQHHDGAVQMVDRLFATDGAAQDELVFKFANDVQVDQRTEIDRMTRLLADVLFNAPG
;
A
#
# COMPACT_ATOMS: atom_id res chain seq x y z
N VAL A 1 7.71 -43.88 -21.85
CA VAL A 1 6.66 -42.86 -22.06
C VAL A 1 5.66 -43.00 -20.91
N GLY A 2 5.80 -42.20 -19.86
CA GLY A 2 4.85 -42.15 -18.73
C GLY A 2 4.02 -40.87 -18.85
N PRO A 3 2.70 -40.88 -18.63
CA PRO A 3 1.90 -39.68 -18.73
C PRO A 3 2.12 -38.77 -17.52
N ALA A 4 2.05 -37.48 -17.80
CA ALA A 4 2.35 -36.36 -16.91
C ALA A 4 1.42 -36.29 -15.69
N ALA A 5 1.99 -35.94 -14.53
CA ALA A 5 1.24 -35.41 -13.40
C ALA A 5 0.85 -33.96 -13.74
N ALA A 6 -0.44 -33.73 -13.92
CA ALA A 6 -1.01 -32.39 -13.97
C ALA A 6 -1.25 -31.89 -12.54
N ASP A 7 -0.66 -30.73 -12.29
CA ASP A 7 -0.81 -29.84 -11.14
C ASP A 7 -2.24 -29.28 -11.11
N GLU A 8 -2.96 -29.36 -9.98
CA GLU A 8 -4.23 -28.65 -9.79
C GLU A 8 -4.33 -28.05 -8.37
N LEU A 9 -4.48 -26.72 -8.36
CA LEU A 9 -4.55 -25.81 -7.23
C LEU A 9 -5.74 -26.10 -6.29
N PRO A 10 -5.68 -25.78 -4.98
CA PRO A 10 -6.77 -26.05 -4.06
C PRO A 10 -7.96 -25.12 -4.32
N LEU A 11 -9.00 -25.65 -4.98
CA LEU A 11 -10.31 -25.02 -5.09
C LEU A 11 -10.95 -24.96 -3.69
N THR A 12 -11.21 -23.74 -3.20
CA THR A 12 -11.91 -23.53 -1.94
C THR A 12 -13.30 -24.18 -1.98
N SER A 13 -13.59 -25.08 -1.05
CA SER A 13 -14.83 -25.87 -1.06
C SER A 13 -16.07 -25.04 -0.76
N ALA A 14 -17.25 -25.51 -1.18
CA ALA A 14 -18.54 -24.87 -0.87
C ALA A 14 -18.77 -24.65 0.63
N ALA A 15 -18.15 -25.47 1.48
CA ALA A 15 -18.17 -25.30 2.93
C ALA A 15 -17.41 -24.05 3.40
N ALA A 16 -16.28 -23.71 2.74
CA ALA A 16 -15.55 -22.47 3.02
C ALA A 16 -16.37 -21.24 2.62
N ILE A 17 -17.08 -21.29 1.50
CA ILE A 17 -17.99 -20.22 1.05
C ILE A 17 -19.17 -20.05 2.03
N ALA A 18 -19.77 -21.15 2.47
CA ALA A 18 -20.88 -21.11 3.44
C ALA A 18 -20.44 -20.55 4.81
N ARG A 19 -19.23 -20.90 5.25
CA ARG A 19 -18.66 -20.38 6.51
C ARG A 19 -18.38 -18.88 6.41
N ALA A 20 -17.75 -18.43 5.31
CA ALA A 20 -17.50 -17.01 5.07
C ALA A 20 -18.80 -16.19 5.10
N ARG A 21 -19.88 -16.69 4.46
CA ARG A 21 -21.20 -16.03 4.49
C ARG A 21 -21.81 -15.95 5.88
N ALA A 22 -21.66 -16.99 6.70
CA ALA A 22 -22.18 -17.00 8.07
C ALA A 22 -21.38 -16.08 9.00
N ASP A 23 -20.06 -16.00 8.81
CA ASP A 23 -19.20 -15.09 9.57
C ASP A 23 -19.48 -13.62 9.17
N SER A 24 -19.68 -13.32 7.88
CA SER A 24 -20.13 -11.99 7.39
C SER A 24 -21.50 -11.55 7.93
N ALA A 25 -22.37 -12.51 8.27
CA ALA A 25 -23.68 -12.21 8.87
C ALA A 25 -23.60 -11.92 10.38
N ARG A 26 -22.50 -12.32 11.05
CA ARG A 26 -22.28 -12.14 12.49
C ARG A 26 -21.32 -11.00 12.81
N TYR A 27 -20.39 -10.73 11.90
CA TYR A 27 -19.46 -9.62 11.88
C TYR A 27 -19.52 -9.00 10.50
N PRO A 28 -19.79 -7.69 10.32
CA PRO A 28 -19.90 -7.09 9.00
C PRO A 28 -18.56 -7.02 8.23
N TYR A 29 -17.50 -7.71 8.71
CA TYR A 29 -16.17 -7.75 8.13
C TYR A 29 -15.69 -9.19 7.91
N THR A 30 -14.75 -9.33 6.98
CA THR A 30 -14.20 -10.60 6.50
C THR A 30 -12.72 -10.71 6.79
N ALA A 31 -12.16 -11.90 6.58
CA ALA A 31 -10.71 -12.09 6.61
C ALA A 31 -9.99 -11.25 5.53
N ALA A 32 -10.65 -10.91 4.42
CA ALA A 32 -10.09 -10.04 3.39
C ALA A 32 -9.96 -8.59 3.90
N ASP A 33 -10.95 -8.08 4.62
CA ASP A 33 -10.91 -6.75 5.25
C ASP A 33 -9.77 -6.67 6.27
N ILE A 34 -9.61 -7.70 7.11
CA ILE A 34 -8.50 -7.77 8.08
C ILE A 34 -7.15 -7.73 7.36
N ARG A 35 -6.97 -8.55 6.31
CA ARG A 35 -5.72 -8.57 5.55
C ARG A 35 -5.44 -7.24 4.85
N PHE A 36 -6.46 -6.61 4.29
CA PHE A 36 -6.34 -5.30 3.66
C PHE A 36 -5.90 -4.24 4.67
N MET A 37 -6.61 -4.10 5.80
CA MET A 37 -6.28 -3.13 6.84
C MET A 37 -4.88 -3.39 7.43
N THR A 38 -4.52 -4.65 7.65
CA THR A 38 -3.19 -5.01 8.17
C THR A 38 -2.09 -4.68 7.17
N GLY A 39 -2.26 -5.07 5.90
CA GLY A 39 -1.27 -4.82 4.85
C GLY A 39 -1.11 -3.34 4.53
N MET A 40 -2.22 -2.60 4.45
CA MET A 40 -2.20 -1.17 4.13
C MET A 40 -1.53 -0.34 5.23
N ILE A 41 -1.53 -0.78 6.50
CA ILE A 41 -0.71 -0.14 7.55
C ILE A 41 0.79 -0.23 7.19
N GLY A 42 1.27 -1.42 6.81
CA GLY A 42 2.67 -1.62 6.44
C GLY A 42 3.06 -0.86 5.17
N HIS A 43 2.14 -0.82 4.20
CA HIS A 43 2.26 -0.06 2.96
C HIS A 43 2.42 1.44 3.25
N HIS A 44 1.47 2.04 3.97
CA HIS A 44 1.53 3.45 4.35
C HIS A 44 2.77 3.78 5.21
N ALA A 45 3.18 2.87 6.09
CA ALA A 45 4.37 3.08 6.91
C ALA A 45 5.63 3.26 6.06
N GLN A 46 5.78 2.56 4.92
CA GLN A 46 6.93 2.74 4.02
C GLN A 46 6.88 4.11 3.30
N ALA A 47 5.71 4.55 2.84
CA ALA A 47 5.55 5.90 2.28
C ALA A 47 5.90 7.00 3.29
N LEU A 48 5.59 6.82 4.57
CA LEU A 48 6.02 7.74 5.63
C LEU A 48 7.54 7.78 5.81
N VAL A 49 8.27 6.68 5.58
CA VAL A 49 9.74 6.68 5.60
C VAL A 49 10.27 7.55 4.46
N MET A 50 9.82 7.27 3.22
CA MET A 50 10.24 8.00 2.03
C MET A 50 9.95 9.51 2.15
N ALA A 51 8.74 9.87 2.58
CA ALA A 51 8.31 11.27 2.68
C ALA A 51 9.11 12.06 3.73
N ARG A 52 9.56 11.42 4.82
CA ARG A 52 10.36 12.08 5.86
C ARG A 52 11.78 12.44 5.39
N TRP A 53 12.28 11.83 4.32
CA TRP A 53 13.58 12.16 3.75
C TRP A 53 13.59 13.46 2.94
N ALA A 54 12.45 13.90 2.40
CA ALA A 54 12.40 15.06 1.52
C ALA A 54 13.05 16.34 2.13
N PRO A 55 12.79 16.74 3.39
CA PRO A 55 13.44 17.92 3.96
C PRO A 55 14.95 17.79 4.15
N THR A 56 15.45 16.59 4.43
CA THR A 56 16.87 16.35 4.74
C THR A 56 17.71 16.00 3.51
N HIS A 57 17.06 15.61 2.41
CA HIS A 57 17.72 15.16 1.18
C HIS A 57 17.82 16.27 0.11
N GLY A 58 17.44 17.50 0.47
CA GLY A 58 17.51 18.66 -0.42
C GLY A 58 16.43 18.65 -1.49
N ALA A 59 15.27 18.04 -1.22
CA ALA A 59 14.15 18.04 -2.15
C ALA A 59 13.68 19.46 -2.46
N ASN A 60 13.17 19.70 -3.67
CA ASN A 60 12.65 21.01 -4.03
C ASN A 60 11.36 21.36 -3.24
N PRO A 61 10.94 22.65 -3.19
CA PRO A 61 9.79 23.07 -2.39
C PRO A 61 8.46 22.40 -2.75
N GLU A 62 8.22 22.01 -4.01
CA GLU A 62 7.00 21.31 -4.41
C GLU A 62 6.99 19.87 -3.90
N VAL A 63 8.12 19.16 -3.99
CA VAL A 63 8.28 17.81 -3.47
C VAL A 63 8.17 17.79 -1.95
N GLN A 64 8.76 18.76 -1.24
CA GLN A 64 8.58 18.89 0.21
C GLN A 64 7.12 19.11 0.60
N ARG A 65 6.38 19.95 -0.14
CA ARG A 65 4.94 20.15 0.10
C ARG A 65 4.13 18.90 -0.13
N LEU A 66 4.45 18.14 -1.17
CA LEU A 66 3.82 16.85 -1.44
C LEU A 66 4.09 15.86 -0.30
N ALA A 67 5.36 15.70 0.09
CA ALA A 67 5.75 14.80 1.18
C ALA A 67 5.03 15.14 2.49
N ALA A 68 4.89 16.43 2.83
CA ALA A 68 4.15 16.85 4.02
C ALA A 68 2.65 16.47 3.96
N ARG A 69 2.01 16.56 2.78
CA ARG A 69 0.62 16.12 2.61
C ARG A 69 0.47 14.61 2.79
N ILE A 70 1.34 13.83 2.14
CA ILE A 70 1.38 12.37 2.28
C ILE A 70 1.54 11.98 3.75
N ILE A 71 2.47 12.62 4.47
CA ILE A 71 2.69 12.35 5.91
C ILE A 71 1.42 12.57 6.72
N ASN A 72 0.71 13.68 6.49
CA ASN A 72 -0.48 13.99 7.27
C ASN A 72 -1.61 13.01 6.96
N ALA A 73 -1.93 12.80 5.68
CA ALA A 73 -3.00 11.90 5.27
C ALA A 73 -2.74 10.47 5.75
N GLN A 74 -1.58 9.90 5.41
CA GLN A 74 -1.33 8.48 5.68
C GLN A 74 -1.14 8.17 7.17
N ARG A 75 -0.75 9.15 8.01
CA ARG A 75 -0.75 8.98 9.47
C ARG A 75 -2.15 8.85 10.02
N ASP A 76 -3.08 9.67 9.56
CA ASP A 76 -4.48 9.62 10.00
C ASP A 76 -5.16 8.32 9.56
N GLU A 77 -4.84 7.85 8.35
CA GLU A 77 -5.28 6.57 7.80
C GLU A 77 -4.71 5.38 8.58
N ILE A 78 -3.42 5.37 8.92
CA ILE A 78 -2.83 4.36 9.81
C ILE A 78 -3.57 4.30 11.14
N LEU A 79 -3.88 5.45 11.74
CA LEU A 79 -4.64 5.49 12.99
C LEU A 79 -6.06 4.92 12.83
N LEU A 80 -6.73 5.18 11.71
CA LEU A 80 -8.03 4.59 11.38
C LEU A 80 -7.93 3.07 11.31
N MET A 81 -7.02 2.54 10.50
CA MET A 81 -6.85 1.09 10.31
C MET A 81 -6.51 0.36 11.61
N ARG A 82 -5.62 0.95 12.42
CA ARG A 82 -5.25 0.40 13.73
C ARG A 82 -6.43 0.32 14.68
N ARG A 83 -7.25 1.38 14.76
CA ARG A 83 -8.47 1.39 15.58
C ARG A 83 -9.46 0.35 15.08
N TRP A 84 -9.67 0.28 13.76
CA TRP A 84 -10.58 -0.70 13.14
C TRP A 84 -10.20 -2.14 13.51
N LEU A 85 -8.91 -2.49 13.48
CA LEU A 85 -8.39 -3.80 13.88
C LEU A 85 -8.53 -4.03 15.39
N ALA A 86 -8.16 -3.05 16.21
CA ALA A 86 -8.25 -3.14 17.67
C ALA A 86 -9.69 -3.35 18.18
N ASP A 87 -10.66 -2.61 17.62
CA ASP A 87 -12.09 -2.70 17.96
C ASP A 87 -12.67 -4.10 17.65
N ARG A 88 -11.99 -4.87 16.81
CA ARG A 88 -12.36 -6.22 16.37
C ARG A 88 -11.45 -7.31 16.95
N GLU A 89 -10.67 -6.96 17.98
CA GLU A 89 -9.72 -7.85 18.67
C GLU A 89 -8.72 -8.53 17.71
N GLN A 90 -8.37 -7.87 16.61
CA GLN A 90 -7.40 -8.37 15.65
C GLN A 90 -5.98 -7.92 16.01
N PRO A 91 -4.94 -8.68 15.59
CA PRO A 91 -3.56 -8.24 15.72
C PRO A 91 -3.35 -6.88 15.04
N VAL A 92 -2.76 -5.93 15.76
CA VAL A 92 -2.43 -4.60 15.25
C VAL A 92 -0.92 -4.53 14.98
N PRO A 93 -0.47 -4.43 13.73
CA PRO A 93 0.96 -4.29 13.42
C PRO A 93 1.52 -2.98 14.00
N PRO A 94 2.83 -2.86 14.25
CA PRO A 94 3.44 -1.58 14.64
C PRO A 94 3.20 -0.49 13.57
N PRO A 95 3.10 0.79 13.96
CA PRO A 95 2.90 1.88 13.01
C PRO A 95 4.19 2.28 12.26
N GLU A 96 5.35 1.78 12.70
CA GLU A 96 6.62 1.97 12.02
C GLU A 96 6.84 0.95 10.90
N TYR A 97 7.52 1.37 9.85
CA TYR A 97 8.01 0.43 8.84
C TYR A 97 9.08 -0.44 9.48
N VAL A 98 8.83 -1.74 9.51
CA VAL A 98 9.82 -2.76 9.85
C VAL A 98 10.21 -3.42 8.53
N PRO A 99 11.49 -3.35 8.10
CA PRO A 99 11.96 -4.14 6.97
C PRO A 99 11.66 -5.61 7.26
N MET A 100 10.70 -6.17 6.54
CA MET A 100 10.45 -7.60 6.56
C MET A 100 11.46 -8.23 5.60
N ASP A 101 12.03 -9.37 5.95
CA ASP A 101 12.87 -10.14 5.02
C ASP A 101 11.99 -10.63 3.86
N MET A 102 11.93 -9.83 2.79
CA MET A 102 11.16 -10.12 1.58
C MET A 102 11.95 -10.98 0.59
N SER A 103 13.17 -11.42 0.95
CA SER A 103 14.08 -12.11 0.03
C SER A 103 13.68 -13.55 -0.30
N GLY A 104 12.72 -14.13 0.45
CA GLY A 104 12.34 -15.53 0.32
C GLY A 104 10.86 -15.83 0.05
N ASP A 105 9.94 -14.86 0.15
CA ASP A 105 8.50 -15.16 0.17
C ASP A 105 7.72 -14.39 -0.90
N HIS A 106 7.65 -14.96 -2.10
CA HIS A 106 6.87 -14.43 -3.23
C HIS A 106 5.40 -14.15 -2.84
N ALA A 107 4.85 -14.86 -1.87
CA ALA A 107 3.48 -14.68 -1.39
C ALA A 107 3.27 -13.31 -0.71
N MET A 108 4.24 -12.82 0.08
CA MET A 108 4.12 -11.53 0.76
C MET A 108 4.24 -10.35 -0.22
N HIS A 109 5.14 -10.45 -1.21
CA HIS A 109 5.27 -9.45 -2.26
C HIS A 109 4.02 -9.36 -3.15
N ALA A 110 3.40 -10.51 -3.43
CA ALA A 110 2.13 -10.53 -4.15
C ALA A 110 1.04 -9.77 -3.38
N MET A 111 1.06 -9.76 -2.05
CA MET A 111 0.01 -9.15 -1.20
C MET A 111 0.14 -7.63 -1.02
N MET A 112 1.36 -7.06 -1.14
CA MET A 112 1.62 -5.62 -1.03
C MET A 112 2.37 -5.11 -2.28
N PRO A 113 1.69 -5.02 -3.43
CA PRO A 113 2.29 -4.47 -4.65
C PRO A 113 2.77 -3.03 -4.43
N GLY A 114 3.74 -2.61 -5.23
CA GLY A 114 4.24 -1.23 -5.24
C GLY A 114 5.27 -0.90 -4.15
N MET A 115 5.38 -1.70 -3.08
CA MET A 115 6.42 -1.56 -2.06
C MET A 115 7.82 -1.49 -2.70
N LEU A 116 8.63 -0.55 -2.24
CA LEU A 116 10.04 -0.47 -2.61
C LEU A 116 10.79 -1.64 -1.99
N THR A 117 11.70 -2.21 -2.77
CA THR A 117 12.72 -3.14 -2.25
C THR A 117 13.74 -2.41 -1.38
N GLU A 118 14.51 -3.16 -0.59
CA GLU A 118 15.63 -2.59 0.18
C GLU A 118 16.63 -1.84 -0.72
N ALA A 119 16.89 -2.35 -1.92
CA ALA A 119 17.79 -1.70 -2.88
C ALA A 119 17.22 -0.37 -3.38
N GLN A 120 15.91 -0.30 -3.66
CA GLN A 120 15.24 0.95 -4.06
C GLN A 120 15.21 1.97 -2.91
N LEU A 121 14.95 1.53 -1.68
CA LEU A 121 15.01 2.39 -0.49
C LEU A 121 16.42 2.93 -0.27
N ALA A 122 17.45 2.09 -0.40
CA ALA A 122 18.84 2.51 -0.30
C ALA A 122 19.24 3.48 -1.41
N GLU A 123 18.76 3.27 -2.65
CA GLU A 123 18.98 4.21 -3.75
C GLU A 123 18.35 5.59 -3.45
N LEU A 124 17.11 5.60 -2.95
CA LEU A 124 16.41 6.83 -2.59
C LEU A 124 17.11 7.57 -1.43
N ASP A 125 17.50 6.87 -0.37
CA ASP A 125 18.20 7.44 0.80
C ASP A 125 19.61 7.96 0.45
N ALA A 126 20.24 7.42 -0.60
CA ALA A 126 21.52 7.93 -1.09
C ALA A 126 21.37 9.17 -1.99
N ALA A 127 20.19 9.39 -2.57
CA ALA A 127 19.96 10.46 -3.54
C ALA A 127 19.84 11.84 -2.88
N ARG A 128 20.25 12.89 -3.60
CA ARG A 128 20.16 14.29 -3.13
C ARG A 128 19.64 15.21 -4.23
N GLY A 129 19.03 16.32 -3.84
CA GLY A 129 18.60 17.37 -4.77
C GLY A 129 17.66 16.85 -5.86
N ALA A 130 17.89 17.27 -7.11
CA ALA A 130 17.06 16.88 -8.25
C ALA A 130 16.98 15.36 -8.46
N ARG A 131 18.05 14.60 -8.14
CA ARG A 131 18.01 13.14 -8.22
C ARG A 131 17.12 12.53 -7.15
N PHE A 132 17.11 13.11 -5.94
CA PHE A 132 16.16 12.70 -4.90
C PHE A 132 14.72 12.98 -5.36
N ASP A 133 14.45 14.17 -5.90
CA ASP A 133 13.11 14.53 -6.39
C ASP A 133 12.61 13.54 -7.44
N GLU A 134 13.45 13.20 -8.42
CA GLU A 134 13.12 12.24 -9.47
C GLU A 134 12.78 10.86 -8.88
N LEU A 135 13.67 10.31 -8.04
CA LEU A 135 13.48 8.98 -7.46
C LEU A 135 12.29 8.95 -6.51
N PHE A 136 12.12 9.97 -5.67
CA PHE A 136 10.98 10.10 -4.77
C PHE A 136 9.67 10.03 -5.54
N LEU A 137 9.54 10.81 -6.62
CA LEU A 137 8.33 10.85 -7.42
C LEU A 137 8.08 9.53 -8.17
N ARG A 138 9.10 8.95 -8.82
CA ARG A 138 8.96 7.65 -9.50
C ARG A 138 8.54 6.55 -8.54
N PHE A 139 9.21 6.46 -7.40
CA PHE A 139 8.95 5.39 -6.43
C PHE A 139 7.66 5.62 -5.66
N MET A 140 7.27 6.85 -5.36
CA MET A 140 5.97 7.12 -4.72
C MET A 140 4.81 6.88 -5.69
N ILE A 141 4.97 7.11 -7.00
CA ILE A 141 3.99 6.67 -8.01
C ILE A 141 3.85 5.14 -8.01
N GLN A 142 4.97 4.41 -8.11
CA GLN A 142 4.98 2.94 -8.02
C GLN A 142 4.27 2.44 -6.77
N HIS A 143 4.56 3.08 -5.63
CA HIS A 143 3.99 2.74 -4.34
C HIS A 143 2.47 2.95 -4.34
N HIS A 144 1.99 4.13 -4.74
CA HIS A 144 0.56 4.46 -4.82
C HIS A 144 -0.21 3.57 -5.78
N ASP A 145 0.35 3.23 -6.94
CA ASP A 145 -0.25 2.25 -7.86
C ASP A 145 -0.45 0.88 -7.19
N GLY A 146 0.47 0.52 -6.29
CA GLY A 146 0.34 -0.63 -5.43
C GLY A 146 -0.84 -0.55 -4.47
N ALA A 147 -1.02 0.58 -3.78
CA ALA A 147 -2.16 0.79 -2.89
C ALA A 147 -3.50 0.68 -3.64
N VAL A 148 -3.59 1.26 -4.85
CA VAL A 148 -4.78 1.15 -5.71
C VAL A 148 -5.06 -0.32 -6.08
N GLN A 149 -4.03 -1.08 -6.44
CA GLN A 149 -4.20 -2.53 -6.71
C GLN A 149 -4.67 -3.31 -5.47
N MET A 150 -4.23 -2.95 -4.27
CA MET A 150 -4.73 -3.57 -3.04
C MET A 150 -6.22 -3.29 -2.84
N VAL A 151 -6.68 -2.08 -3.12
CA VAL A 151 -8.11 -1.71 -3.09
C VAL A 151 -8.90 -2.49 -4.15
N ASP A 152 -8.41 -2.56 -5.39
CA ASP A 152 -9.07 -3.30 -6.47
C ASP A 152 -9.27 -4.78 -6.10
N ARG A 153 -8.26 -5.41 -5.46
CA ARG A 153 -8.37 -6.81 -4.98
C ARG A 153 -9.34 -6.96 -3.82
N LEU A 154 -9.41 -5.98 -2.92
CA LEU A 154 -10.40 -5.99 -1.85
C LEU A 154 -11.81 -6.02 -2.44
N PHE A 155 -12.11 -5.10 -3.36
CA PHE A 155 -13.43 -5.02 -3.99
C PHE A 155 -13.75 -6.20 -4.93
N ALA A 156 -12.73 -6.85 -5.48
CA ALA A 156 -12.90 -8.08 -6.27
C ALA A 156 -13.15 -9.33 -5.40
N THR A 157 -13.01 -9.25 -4.07
CA THR A 157 -13.20 -10.40 -3.19
C THR A 157 -14.65 -10.52 -2.73
N ASP A 158 -15.28 -11.66 -3.03
CA ASP A 158 -16.68 -11.95 -2.65
C ASP A 158 -16.93 -11.72 -1.15
N GLY A 159 -17.87 -10.83 -0.85
CA GLY A 159 -18.31 -10.53 0.52
C GLY A 159 -17.36 -9.63 1.31
N ALA A 160 -16.24 -9.19 0.74
CA ALA A 160 -15.38 -8.18 1.36
C ALA A 160 -15.98 -6.77 1.25
N ALA A 161 -15.43 -5.84 2.04
CA ALA A 161 -15.79 -4.43 2.07
C ALA A 161 -17.30 -4.16 2.22
N GLN A 162 -18.01 -5.02 2.96
CA GLN A 162 -19.42 -4.79 3.33
C GLN A 162 -19.56 -3.90 4.58
N ASP A 163 -18.52 -3.86 5.41
CA ASP A 163 -18.39 -2.91 6.51
C ASP A 163 -18.29 -1.48 5.95
N GLU A 164 -19.19 -0.58 6.34
CA GLU A 164 -19.27 0.78 5.81
C GLU A 164 -17.96 1.56 5.98
N LEU A 165 -17.27 1.36 7.12
CA LEU A 165 -16.00 2.03 7.40
C LEU A 165 -14.88 1.50 6.49
N VAL A 166 -14.83 0.19 6.24
CA VAL A 166 -13.89 -0.40 5.26
C VAL A 166 -14.17 0.11 3.85
N PHE A 167 -15.44 0.05 3.42
CA PHE A 167 -15.84 0.47 2.07
C PHE A 167 -15.47 1.92 1.81
N LYS A 168 -15.83 2.82 2.75
CA LYS A 168 -15.51 4.24 2.66
C LYS A 168 -14.00 4.45 2.61
N PHE A 169 -13.25 3.87 3.55
CA PHE A 169 -11.80 4.02 3.60
C PHE A 169 -11.13 3.54 2.32
N ALA A 170 -11.50 2.36 1.80
CA ALA A 170 -10.93 1.83 0.56
C ALA A 170 -11.24 2.73 -0.65
N ASN A 171 -12.46 3.28 -0.74
CA ASN A 171 -12.82 4.22 -1.81
C ASN A 171 -12.05 5.56 -1.69
N ASP A 172 -11.90 6.09 -0.47
CA ASP A 172 -11.13 7.31 -0.22
C ASP A 172 -9.65 7.11 -0.64
N VAL A 173 -9.03 5.99 -0.24
CA VAL A 173 -7.67 5.60 -0.69
C VAL A 173 -7.60 5.53 -2.22
N GLN A 174 -8.56 4.90 -2.88
CA GLN A 174 -8.55 4.79 -4.34
C GLN A 174 -8.62 6.15 -5.04
N VAL A 175 -9.44 7.08 -4.55
CA VAL A 175 -9.60 8.42 -5.14
C VAL A 175 -8.37 9.29 -4.86
N ASP A 176 -7.92 9.32 -3.62
CA ASP A 176 -6.83 10.20 -3.19
C ASP A 176 -5.50 9.74 -3.80
N GLN A 177 -5.19 8.45 -3.77
CA GLN A 177 -3.94 7.93 -4.34
C GLN A 177 -3.87 8.16 -5.86
N ARG A 178 -4.98 8.01 -6.60
CA ARG A 178 -5.04 8.34 -8.04
C ARG A 178 -4.79 9.83 -8.29
N THR A 179 -5.40 10.70 -7.49
CA THR A 179 -5.19 12.15 -7.58
C THR A 179 -3.74 12.53 -7.27
N GLU A 180 -3.11 11.86 -6.30
CA GLU A 180 -1.70 12.06 -5.99
C GLU A 180 -0.78 11.53 -7.08
N ILE A 181 -1.08 10.38 -7.71
CA ILE A 181 -0.34 9.88 -8.89
C ILE A 181 -0.35 10.91 -10.02
N ASP A 182 -1.51 11.51 -10.34
CA ASP A 182 -1.62 12.54 -11.38
C ASP A 182 -0.80 13.80 -11.05
N ARG A 183 -0.74 14.17 -9.77
CA ARG A 183 0.08 15.28 -9.31
C ARG A 183 1.57 14.94 -9.41
N MET A 184 1.97 13.76 -8.95
CA MET A 184 3.35 13.29 -8.98
C MET A 184 3.87 13.14 -10.40
N THR A 185 3.04 12.66 -11.32
CA THR A 185 3.39 12.52 -12.74
C THR A 185 3.71 13.87 -13.37
N ARG A 186 2.93 14.91 -13.05
CA ARG A 186 3.20 16.29 -13.49
C ARG A 186 4.49 16.84 -12.89
N LEU A 187 4.66 16.69 -11.58
CA LEU A 187 5.89 17.12 -10.90
C LEU A 187 7.13 16.39 -11.44
N LEU A 188 7.00 15.10 -11.77
CA LEU A 188 8.09 14.30 -12.32
C LEU A 188 8.47 14.79 -13.72
N ALA A 189 7.48 15.09 -14.57
CA ALA A 189 7.74 15.73 -15.85
C ALA A 189 8.48 17.06 -15.66
N ASP A 190 8.03 17.91 -14.73
CA ASP A 190 8.68 19.20 -14.45
C ASP A 190 10.13 19.03 -13.98
N VAL A 191 10.40 18.06 -13.08
CA VAL A 191 11.76 17.74 -12.63
C VAL A 191 12.64 17.27 -13.79
N LEU A 192 12.12 16.42 -14.67
CA LEU A 192 12.89 15.85 -15.79
C LEU A 192 13.20 16.88 -16.88
N PHE A 193 12.32 17.86 -17.10
CA PHE A 193 12.47 18.83 -18.19
C PHE A 193 13.00 20.20 -17.74
N ASN A 194 12.95 20.53 -16.44
CA ASN A 194 13.35 21.83 -15.92
C ASN A 194 14.45 21.79 -14.85
N ALA A 195 15.12 20.65 -14.63
CA ALA A 195 16.26 20.61 -13.71
C ALA A 195 17.40 21.52 -14.22
N PRO A 196 17.92 22.47 -13.40
CA PRO A 196 19.15 23.16 -13.74
C PRO A 196 20.29 22.12 -13.80
N GLY A 197 21.02 22.10 -14.91
CA GLY A 197 22.17 21.21 -15.14
C GLY A 197 23.35 21.48 -14.22
#